data_AF-A0A938G9F7-F1
#
_entry.id   AF-A0A938G9F7-F1
#
_cell.length_a   1.000
_cell.length_b   1.000
_cell.length_c   1.000
_cell.angle_alpha   90.00
_cell.angle_beta   90.00
_cell.angle_gamma   90.00
#
_symmetry.space_group_name_H-M   'P 1'
#
loop_
_entity.id
_entity.type
_entity.pdbx_description
1 polymer ?
#
loop_
_entity_poly.entity_id
_entity_poly.type
_entity_poly.pdbx_seq_one_letter_code
_entity_poly.pdbx_strand_id
1 'polypeptide(L)'
;MPSQRNNGGFTLIELLVVIAVIAILAGLLLPVLSQAKRRDHGVKCLNNLRQLNMDCTAHLFADDGRRSVGAEFSDWYLEHWGLTNEASVCPSAPRPSANLALNSGNPPAIIRGSLNSAWALRGAGNPPLPQRWFVSSYARNLWLVGSPSPGGPPADFRNEGQIDQPSQTPVLADAVCEGVYPKATDLPARDLFLGTTQGMAGMTIPRHGSGVNPVPRDHSPEKLLPGSST
;
A
#
# COMPACT_ATOMS: atom_id res chain seq x y z
N MET A 1 -74.45 -10.75 2.42
CA MET A 1 -73.60 -11.27 3.51
C MET A 1 -72.38 -10.37 3.64
N PRO A 2 -72.17 -9.65 4.75
CA PRO A 2 -71.01 -8.77 4.88
C PRO A 2 -69.77 -9.60 5.21
N SER A 3 -68.76 -9.52 4.33
CA SER A 3 -67.42 -10.05 4.53
C SER A 3 -66.73 -9.29 5.67
N GLN A 4 -66.57 -9.92 6.84
CA GLN A 4 -65.75 -9.35 7.91
C GLN A 4 -64.29 -9.24 7.44
N ARG A 5 -63.85 -8.02 7.17
CA ARG A 5 -62.43 -7.71 6.95
C ARG A 5 -61.76 -7.69 8.32
N ASN A 6 -61.01 -8.74 8.60
CA ASN A 6 -60.19 -8.84 9.80
C ASN A 6 -58.98 -7.89 9.65
N ASN A 7 -59.19 -6.60 9.92
CA ASN A 7 -58.10 -5.63 9.98
C ASN A 7 -57.34 -5.83 11.30
N GLY A 8 -56.40 -6.79 11.31
CA GLY A 8 -55.43 -6.93 12.38
C GLY A 8 -54.54 -5.69 12.43
N GLY A 9 -54.77 -4.82 13.41
CA GLY A 9 -53.89 -3.69 13.71
C GLY A 9 -52.61 -4.18 14.36
N PHE A 10 -51.46 -3.65 13.93
CA PHE A 10 -50.16 -3.96 14.50
C PHE A 10 -50.08 -3.41 15.93
N THR A 11 -49.70 -4.25 16.89
CA THR A 11 -49.57 -3.82 18.30
C THR A 11 -48.23 -3.11 18.53
N LEU A 12 -48.20 -2.19 19.49
CA LEU A 12 -46.97 -1.49 19.89
C LEU A 12 -45.89 -2.48 20.39
N ILE A 13 -46.32 -3.59 21.02
CA ILE A 13 -45.43 -4.66 21.47
C ILE A 13 -44.79 -5.41 20.30
N GLU A 14 -45.56 -5.75 19.25
CA GLU A 14 -45.02 -6.39 18.05
C GLU A 14 -43.95 -5.52 17.39
N LEU A 15 -44.18 -4.20 17.32
CA LEU A 15 -43.19 -3.27 16.77
C LEU A 15 -41.90 -3.22 17.62
N LEU A 16 -42.05 -3.18 18.94
CA LEU A 16 -40.93 -3.17 19.89
C LEU A 16 -40.07 -4.44 19.81
N VAL A 17 -40.70 -5.61 19.68
CA VAL A 17 -39.97 -6.88 19.55
C VAL A 17 -39.19 -6.92 18.23
N VAL A 18 -39.79 -6.44 17.13
CA VAL A 18 -39.12 -6.42 15.81
C VAL A 18 -37.88 -5.52 15.84
N ILE A 19 -37.98 -4.29 16.37
CA ILE A 19 -36.82 -3.40 16.45
C ILE A 19 -35.75 -3.96 17.41
N ALA A 20 -36.13 -4.64 18.49
CA ALA A 20 -35.19 -5.26 19.40
C ALA A 20 -34.39 -6.38 18.71
N VAL A 21 -35.06 -7.23 17.93
CA VAL A 21 -34.39 -8.29 17.15
C VAL A 21 -33.47 -7.68 16.08
N ILE A 22 -33.91 -6.66 15.34
CA ILE A 22 -33.07 -5.97 14.36
C ILE A 22 -31.83 -5.34 15.01
N ALA A 23 -31.98 -4.73 16.19
CA ALA A 23 -30.87 -4.12 16.92
C ALA A 23 -29.82 -5.17 17.35
N ILE A 24 -30.26 -6.34 17.84
CA ILE A 24 -29.36 -7.45 18.21
C ILE A 24 -28.62 -7.96 16.97
N LEU A 25 -29.33 -8.20 15.87
CA LEU A 25 -28.72 -8.69 14.62
C LEU A 25 -27.73 -7.67 14.04
N ALA A 26 -28.10 -6.40 13.99
CA ALA A 26 -27.22 -5.32 13.52
C ALA A 26 -25.96 -5.19 14.39
N GLY A 27 -26.10 -5.32 15.72
CA GLY A 27 -24.98 -5.29 16.66
C GLY A 27 -23.94 -6.38 16.41
N LEU A 28 -24.36 -7.57 15.95
CA LEU A 28 -23.46 -8.67 15.60
C LEU A 28 -22.84 -8.52 14.19
N LEU A 29 -23.54 -7.86 13.27
CA LEU A 29 -23.08 -7.70 11.88
C LEU A 29 -21.94 -6.69 11.71
N LEU A 30 -21.96 -5.58 12.46
CA LEU A 30 -20.95 -4.52 12.35
C LEU A 30 -19.49 -5.00 12.58
N PRO A 31 -19.16 -5.73 13.67
CA PRO A 31 -17.79 -6.20 13.89
C PRO A 31 -17.35 -7.18 12.80
N VAL A 32 -18.23 -8.09 12.38
CA VAL A 32 -17.94 -9.08 11.33
C VAL A 32 -17.69 -8.40 9.98
N LEU A 33 -18.53 -7.44 9.60
CA LEU A 33 -18.37 -6.68 8.37
C LEU A 33 -17.06 -5.89 8.36
N SER A 34 -16.68 -5.29 9.49
CA SER A 34 -15.41 -4.57 9.61
C SER A 34 -14.19 -5.48 9.42
N GLN A 35 -14.26 -6.73 9.89
CA GLN A 35 -13.19 -7.70 9.72
C GLN A 35 -13.15 -8.22 8.29
N ALA A 36 -14.30 -8.51 7.69
CA ALA A 36 -14.43 -8.93 6.30
C ALA A 36 -13.84 -7.88 5.35
N LYS A 37 -14.18 -6.60 5.54
CA LYS A 37 -13.64 -5.49 4.76
C LYS A 37 -12.11 -5.37 4.86
N ARG A 38 -11.54 -5.53 6.07
CA ARG A 38 -10.08 -5.51 6.24
C ARG A 38 -9.38 -6.65 5.51
N ARG A 39 -9.96 -7.86 5.52
CA ARG A 39 -9.43 -9.01 4.77
C ARG A 39 -9.51 -8.78 3.27
N ASP A 40 -10.65 -8.28 2.78
CA ASP A 40 -10.85 -7.93 1.37
C ASP A 40 -9.81 -6.90 0.89
N HIS A 41 -9.59 -5.83 1.67
CA HIS A 41 -8.55 -4.85 1.37
C HIS A 41 -7.14 -5.48 1.28
N GLY A 42 -6.83 -6.44 2.17
CA GLY A 42 -5.57 -7.19 2.13
C GLY A 42 -5.41 -8.04 0.87
N VAL A 43 -6.46 -8.76 0.48
CA VAL A 43 -6.48 -9.55 -0.76
C VAL A 43 -6.31 -8.66 -1.99
N LYS A 44 -7.04 -7.54 -2.04
CA LYS A 44 -6.93 -6.57 -3.14
C LYS A 44 -5.54 -5.94 -3.22
N CYS A 45 -4.95 -5.56 -2.09
CA CYS A 45 -3.59 -5.05 -2.05
C CYS A 45 -2.57 -6.07 -2.59
N LEU A 46 -2.63 -7.31 -2.11
CA LEU A 46 -1.73 -8.37 -2.57
C LEU A 46 -1.88 -8.63 -4.07
N ASN A 47 -3.11 -8.63 -4.58
CA ASN A 47 -3.38 -8.80 -6.01
C ASN A 47 -2.80 -7.63 -6.84
N ASN A 48 -3.03 -6.39 -6.40
CA ASN A 48 -2.44 -5.20 -7.02
C ASN A 48 -0.91 -5.31 -7.05
N LEU A 49 -0.28 -5.62 -5.91
CA LEU A 49 1.17 -5.72 -5.81
C LEU A 49 1.76 -6.81 -6.72
N ARG A 50 1.06 -7.95 -6.85
CA ARG A 50 1.47 -9.01 -7.79
C ARG A 50 1.40 -8.54 -9.24
N GLN A 51 0.29 -7.94 -9.66
CA GLN A 51 0.14 -7.44 -11.04
C GLN A 51 1.17 -6.36 -11.36
N LEU A 52 1.36 -5.40 -10.44
CA LEU A 52 2.36 -4.35 -10.59
C LEU A 52 3.78 -4.91 -10.67
N ASN A 53 4.15 -5.88 -9.82
CA ASN A 53 5.47 -6.50 -9.87
C ASN A 53 5.69 -7.26 -11.18
N MET A 54 4.69 -8.01 -11.66
CA MET A 54 4.80 -8.73 -12.95
C MET A 54 5.05 -7.76 -14.10
N ASP A 55 4.26 -6.69 -14.18
CA ASP A 55 4.39 -5.68 -15.23
C ASP A 55 5.71 -4.91 -15.13
N CYS A 56 6.08 -4.48 -13.92
CA CYS A 56 7.34 -3.79 -13.68
C CYS A 56 8.55 -4.67 -13.99
N THR A 57 8.53 -5.96 -13.61
CA THR A 57 9.64 -6.89 -13.90
C THR A 57 9.76 -7.15 -15.39
N ALA A 58 8.63 -7.37 -16.08
CA ALA A 58 8.60 -7.56 -17.52
C ALA A 58 9.14 -6.34 -18.28
N HIS A 59 8.75 -5.14 -17.87
CA HIS A 59 9.27 -3.91 -18.47
C HIS A 59 10.74 -3.67 -18.12
N LEU A 60 11.14 -3.93 -16.87
CA LEU A 60 12.51 -3.72 -16.41
C LEU A 60 13.49 -4.57 -17.21
N PHE A 61 13.16 -5.82 -17.50
CA PHE A 61 14.07 -6.80 -18.13
C PHE A 61 13.71 -7.15 -19.58
N ALA A 62 12.99 -6.27 -20.27
CA ALA A 62 12.48 -6.53 -21.62
C ALA A 62 13.58 -6.77 -22.68
N ASP A 63 14.78 -6.19 -22.51
CA ASP A 63 15.89 -6.29 -23.46
C ASP A 63 16.84 -7.44 -23.12
N ASP A 64 16.46 -8.68 -23.44
CA ASP A 64 17.26 -9.89 -23.20
C ASP A 64 17.73 -10.04 -21.73
N GLY A 65 16.88 -9.66 -20.78
CA GLY A 65 17.20 -9.69 -19.35
C GLY A 65 18.07 -8.53 -18.88
N ARG A 66 18.44 -7.59 -19.76
CA ARG A 66 19.06 -6.33 -19.38
C ARG A 66 18.01 -5.40 -18.80
N ARG A 67 18.44 -4.73 -17.73
CA ARG A 67 17.63 -3.75 -17.05
C ARG A 67 17.49 -2.46 -17.89
N SER A 68 16.30 -1.87 -17.94
CA SER A 68 16.13 -0.45 -18.30
C SER A 68 16.82 0.46 -17.26
N VAL A 69 17.78 1.27 -17.72
CA VAL A 69 18.70 2.00 -16.84
C VAL A 69 18.22 3.44 -16.65
N GLY A 70 18.36 3.95 -15.43
CA GLY A 70 18.24 5.37 -15.17
C GLY A 70 16.79 5.87 -15.05
N ALA A 71 16.53 7.05 -15.63
CA ALA A 71 15.24 7.72 -15.58
C ALA A 71 14.14 6.97 -16.35
N GLU A 72 14.49 6.13 -17.33
CA GLU A 72 13.53 5.47 -18.24
C GLU A 72 12.47 4.64 -17.51
N PHE A 73 12.89 3.74 -16.62
CA PHE A 73 11.94 2.96 -15.81
C PHE A 73 11.09 3.87 -14.93
N SER A 74 11.72 4.87 -14.31
CA SER A 74 11.02 5.76 -13.39
C SER A 74 9.96 6.59 -14.10
N ASP A 75 10.26 7.10 -15.28
CA ASP A 75 9.35 7.87 -16.12
C ASP A 75 8.21 7.00 -16.62
N TRP A 76 8.53 5.81 -17.17
CA TRP A 76 7.53 4.83 -17.59
C TRP A 76 6.59 4.46 -16.43
N TYR A 77 7.12 4.15 -15.26
CA TYR A 77 6.31 3.76 -14.10
C TYR A 77 5.36 4.88 -13.67
N LEU A 78 5.84 6.12 -13.65
CA LEU A 78 5.04 7.29 -13.31
C LEU A 78 3.97 7.59 -14.37
N GLU A 79 4.26 7.34 -15.65
CA GLU A 79 3.32 7.49 -16.74
C GLU A 79 2.25 6.40 -16.75
N HIS A 80 2.68 5.15 -16.68
CA HIS A 80 1.82 3.98 -16.80
C HIS A 80 0.95 3.77 -15.56
N TRP A 81 1.55 3.80 -14.37
CA TRP A 81 0.87 3.48 -13.10
C TRP A 81 0.52 4.71 -12.28
N GLY A 82 1.16 5.86 -12.56
CA GLY A 82 0.91 7.10 -11.81
C GLY A 82 -0.28 7.93 -12.24
N LEU A 83 -0.85 7.67 -13.42
CA LEU A 83 -2.04 8.37 -13.91
C LEU A 83 -3.34 7.65 -13.54
N THR A 84 -3.33 6.32 -13.59
CA THR A 84 -4.53 5.47 -13.48
C THR A 84 -4.83 5.06 -12.03
N ASN A 85 -3.82 5.06 -11.16
CA ASN A 85 -3.91 5.41 -9.74
C ASN A 85 -4.73 4.48 -8.81
N GLU A 86 -5.42 3.45 -9.32
CA GLU A 86 -6.17 2.48 -8.49
C GLU A 86 -5.33 1.29 -8.05
N ALA A 87 -4.50 0.74 -8.93
CA ALA A 87 -3.67 -0.41 -8.59
C ALA A 87 -2.52 0.00 -7.66
N SER A 88 -1.90 1.16 -7.91
CA SER A 88 -0.72 1.67 -7.19
C SER A 88 -1.00 2.09 -5.74
N VAL A 89 -2.26 2.20 -5.33
CA VAL A 89 -2.69 2.59 -3.99
C VAL A 89 -3.35 1.42 -3.29
N CYS A 90 -2.87 1.11 -2.08
CA CYS A 90 -3.46 0.11 -1.24
C CYS A 90 -4.81 0.61 -0.66
N PRO A 91 -5.91 -0.16 -0.71
CA PRO A 91 -7.20 0.24 -0.13
C PRO A 91 -7.17 0.50 1.38
N SER A 92 -6.22 -0.09 2.11
CA SER A 92 -5.99 0.17 3.54
C SER A 92 -5.16 1.43 3.81
N ALA A 93 -4.61 2.05 2.77
CA ALA A 93 -3.76 3.24 2.82
C ALA A 93 -4.22 4.26 1.78
N PRO A 94 -5.40 4.85 1.96
CA PRO A 94 -5.96 5.78 1.01
C PRO A 94 -5.04 6.98 0.78
N ARG A 95 -5.32 7.69 -0.31
CA ARG A 95 -4.60 8.92 -0.66
C ARG A 95 -4.65 9.91 0.51
N PRO A 96 -3.54 10.60 0.81
CA PRO A 96 -3.51 11.57 1.89
C PRO A 96 -4.49 12.73 1.59
N SER A 97 -5.59 12.81 2.35
CA SER A 97 -6.67 13.79 2.15
C SER A 97 -6.31 15.21 2.61
N ALA A 98 -5.41 15.34 3.59
CA ALA A 98 -5.13 16.62 4.25
C ALA A 98 -3.75 17.24 3.89
N ASN A 99 -2.82 16.47 3.30
CA ASN A 99 -1.43 16.91 3.10
C ASN A 99 -1.07 17.36 1.68
N LEU A 100 -1.94 17.13 0.68
CA LEU A 100 -1.70 17.64 -0.69
C LEU A 100 -1.78 19.18 -0.76
N ALA A 101 -2.59 19.79 0.12
CA ALA A 101 -2.73 21.24 0.24
C ALA A 101 -1.67 21.92 1.13
N LEU A 102 -1.07 21.18 2.09
CA LEU A 102 -0.13 21.74 3.08
C LEU A 102 1.35 21.73 2.64
N ASN A 103 1.72 20.93 1.62
CA ASN A 103 3.04 21.01 0.99
C ASN A 103 2.97 21.82 -0.31
N SER A 104 2.59 23.09 -0.22
CA SER A 104 2.68 24.10 -1.29
C SER A 104 4.11 24.65 -1.48
N GLY A 105 5.16 23.90 -1.10
CA GLY A 105 6.56 24.24 -1.39
C GLY A 105 6.95 24.09 -2.86
N ASN A 106 8.11 24.59 -3.28
CA ASN A 106 8.59 24.39 -4.65
C ASN A 106 8.72 22.88 -4.97
N PRO A 107 8.33 22.42 -6.17
CA PRO A 107 8.59 21.05 -6.60
C PRO A 107 10.11 20.77 -6.69
N PRO A 108 10.57 19.54 -6.46
CA PRO A 108 9.79 18.36 -6.12
C PRO A 108 9.34 18.36 -4.65
N ALA A 109 8.07 17.97 -4.40
CA ALA A 109 7.53 17.85 -3.04
C ALA A 109 7.25 16.38 -2.71
N ILE A 110 7.80 15.88 -1.61
CA ILE A 110 7.65 14.49 -1.17
C ILE A 110 6.77 14.47 0.08
N ILE A 111 5.65 13.78 0.01
CA ILE A 111 4.78 13.47 1.15
C ILE A 111 5.03 12.02 1.53
N ARG A 112 5.44 11.84 2.78
CA ARG A 112 5.63 10.52 3.35
C ARG A 112 4.28 9.88 3.71
N GLY A 113 4.18 8.58 3.49
CA GLY A 113 3.04 7.77 3.89
C GLY A 113 3.14 7.32 5.35
N SER A 114 2.20 6.47 5.72
CA SER A 114 2.13 5.77 7.00
C SER A 114 1.48 4.42 6.79
N LEU A 115 1.23 3.67 7.87
CA LEU A 115 0.38 2.48 7.88
C LEU A 115 -1.02 2.71 7.30
N ASN A 116 -1.58 3.91 7.41
CA ASN A 116 -2.94 4.23 6.96
C ASN A 116 -3.01 5.33 5.89
N SER A 117 -1.88 5.73 5.31
CA SER A 117 -1.85 6.67 4.19
C SER A 117 -0.80 6.30 3.15
N ALA A 118 -1.18 6.41 1.88
CA ALA A 118 -0.23 6.37 0.77
C ALA A 118 0.77 7.54 0.87
N TRP A 119 1.96 7.34 0.31
CA TRP A 119 2.91 8.42 0.09
C TRP A 119 2.59 9.13 -1.23
N ALA A 120 3.07 10.35 -1.41
CA ALA A 120 2.86 11.11 -2.64
C ALA A 120 4.09 11.92 -3.05
N LEU A 121 4.25 12.16 -4.35
CA LEU A 121 5.34 12.93 -4.94
C LEU A 121 4.77 13.92 -5.95
N ARG A 122 5.13 15.21 -5.84
CA ARG A 122 4.79 16.24 -6.84
C ARG A 122 6.02 16.62 -7.63
N GLY A 123 5.87 16.85 -8.94
CA GLY A 123 6.97 17.29 -9.79
C GLY A 123 7.86 16.14 -10.27
N ALA A 124 7.36 14.90 -10.19
CA ALA A 124 8.05 13.72 -10.71
C ALA A 124 8.03 13.67 -12.25
N GLY A 125 9.00 12.96 -12.83
CA GLY A 125 9.13 12.72 -14.28
C GLY A 125 10.26 13.51 -14.93
N ASN A 126 10.57 13.15 -16.18
CA ASN A 126 11.53 13.85 -17.03
C ASN A 126 10.90 14.20 -18.41
N PRO A 127 10.66 15.49 -18.71
CA PRO A 127 10.91 16.65 -17.85
C PRO A 127 9.99 16.68 -16.63
N PRO A 128 10.40 17.36 -15.53
CA PRO A 128 9.58 17.47 -14.32
C PRO A 128 8.21 18.10 -14.63
N LEU A 129 7.15 17.56 -14.03
CA LEU A 129 5.78 18.07 -14.18
C LEU A 129 5.28 18.69 -12.85
N PRO A 130 5.50 19.99 -12.61
CA PRO A 130 5.27 20.68 -11.33
C PRO A 130 3.89 20.49 -10.70
N GLN A 131 2.86 20.33 -11.54
CA GLN A 131 1.46 20.24 -11.11
C GLN A 131 0.98 18.80 -10.91
N ARG A 132 1.79 17.82 -11.29
CA ARG A 132 1.38 16.41 -11.30
C ARG A 132 1.76 15.76 -9.98
N TRP A 133 0.76 15.14 -9.35
CA TRP A 133 0.92 14.29 -8.17
C TRP A 133 0.96 12.83 -8.57
N PHE A 134 1.99 12.14 -8.14
CA PHE A 134 2.03 10.69 -8.07
C PHE A 134 1.68 10.25 -6.66
N VAL A 135 0.84 9.23 -6.52
CA VAL A 135 0.44 8.67 -5.23
C VAL A 135 0.57 7.15 -5.32
N SER A 136 1.23 6.56 -4.34
CA SER A 136 1.33 5.11 -4.25
C SER A 136 1.50 4.65 -2.80
N SER A 137 1.18 3.38 -2.55
CA SER A 137 1.45 2.71 -1.29
C SER A 137 2.65 1.76 -1.37
N TYR A 138 3.29 1.65 -2.53
CA TYR A 138 4.37 0.67 -2.76
C TYR A 138 5.68 1.39 -3.06
N ALA A 139 6.75 1.05 -2.36
CA ALA A 139 8.09 1.53 -2.65
C ALA A 139 8.72 0.72 -3.77
N ARG A 140 9.54 1.41 -4.55
CA ARG A 140 10.44 0.83 -5.53
C ARG A 140 11.70 0.29 -4.86
N ASN A 141 12.14 -0.90 -5.28
CA ASN A 141 13.44 -1.44 -4.93
C ASN A 141 14.53 -0.76 -5.78
N LEU A 142 15.22 0.21 -5.20
CA LEU A 142 16.15 1.07 -5.94
C LEU A 142 17.44 0.35 -6.36
N TRP A 143 17.74 -0.82 -5.79
CA TRP A 143 18.78 -1.71 -6.36
C TRP A 143 18.42 -2.19 -7.77
N LEU A 144 17.13 -2.39 -8.00
CA LEU A 144 16.57 -2.88 -9.27
C LEU A 144 16.14 -1.77 -10.20
N VAL A 145 15.74 -0.59 -9.71
CA VAL A 145 15.16 0.46 -10.57
C VAL A 145 15.78 1.85 -10.39
N GLY A 146 16.71 2.03 -9.46
CA GLY A 146 17.39 3.30 -9.23
C GLY A 146 18.48 3.61 -10.26
N SER A 147 18.58 4.87 -10.69
CA SER A 147 19.66 5.33 -11.57
C SER A 147 21.02 5.20 -10.89
N PRO A 148 22.09 4.78 -11.60
CA PRO A 148 23.45 4.91 -11.06
C PRO A 148 23.73 6.39 -10.78
N SER A 149 24.00 6.75 -9.52
CA SER A 149 24.35 8.14 -9.15
C SER A 149 25.80 8.23 -8.66
N PRO A 150 26.53 9.31 -8.98
CA PRO A 150 27.89 9.50 -8.46
C PRO A 150 27.87 9.59 -6.93
N GLY A 151 28.53 8.66 -6.25
CA GLY A 151 28.56 8.59 -4.78
C GLY A 151 27.34 7.91 -4.14
N GLY A 152 26.35 7.48 -4.93
CA GLY A 152 25.34 6.53 -4.48
C GLY A 152 25.90 5.11 -4.42
N PRO A 153 25.26 4.18 -3.70
CA PRO A 153 25.57 2.77 -3.89
C PRO A 153 25.34 2.41 -5.36
N PRO A 154 26.14 1.52 -5.96
CA PRO A 154 25.93 1.13 -7.35
C PRO A 154 24.49 0.61 -7.53
N ALA A 155 23.89 0.83 -8.69
CA ALA A 155 22.80 -0.06 -9.12
C ALA A 155 23.44 -1.45 -9.29
N ASP A 156 23.37 -2.26 -8.23
CA ASP A 156 24.13 -3.50 -8.12
C ASP A 156 23.70 -4.53 -9.17
N PHE A 157 22.44 -4.46 -9.64
CA PHE A 157 21.88 -5.38 -10.62
C PHE A 157 21.65 -4.68 -11.97
N ARG A 158 22.43 -5.10 -12.97
CA ARG A 158 22.36 -4.66 -14.38
C ARG A 158 21.54 -5.59 -15.26
N ASN A 159 21.38 -6.83 -14.83
CA ASN A 159 20.53 -7.82 -15.49
C ASN A 159 19.93 -8.77 -14.45
N GLU A 160 18.86 -9.46 -14.83
CA GLU A 160 18.15 -10.38 -13.95
C GLU A 160 19.05 -11.52 -13.44
N GLY A 161 19.99 -11.98 -14.26
CA GLY A 161 20.92 -13.06 -13.92
C GLY A 161 21.91 -12.74 -12.80
N GLN A 162 22.03 -11.48 -12.37
CA GLN A 162 22.82 -11.09 -11.21
C GLN A 162 22.02 -11.21 -9.89
N ILE A 163 20.73 -11.47 -9.96
CA ILE A 163 19.86 -11.61 -8.79
C ILE A 163 19.82 -13.08 -8.41
N ASP A 164 20.23 -13.42 -7.19
CA ASP A 164 20.27 -14.81 -6.71
C ASP A 164 18.89 -15.49 -6.77
N GLN A 165 17.84 -14.75 -6.41
CA GLN A 165 16.45 -15.23 -6.40
C GLN A 165 15.52 -14.24 -7.09
N PRO A 166 15.49 -14.16 -8.44
CA PRO A 166 14.72 -13.15 -9.16
C PRO A 166 13.23 -13.22 -8.83
N SER A 167 12.68 -14.43 -8.78
CA SER A 167 11.27 -14.68 -8.45
C SER A 167 10.87 -14.30 -7.01
N GLN A 168 11.84 -14.19 -6.10
CA GLN A 168 11.62 -13.77 -4.71
C GLN A 168 12.08 -12.34 -4.43
N THR A 169 12.68 -11.66 -5.40
CA THR A 169 13.18 -10.29 -5.25
C THR A 169 12.17 -9.32 -5.85
N PRO A 170 11.30 -8.69 -5.04
CA PRO A 170 10.29 -7.82 -5.59
C PRO A 170 10.90 -6.52 -6.14
N VAL A 171 10.36 -6.06 -7.27
CA VAL A 171 10.60 -4.71 -7.81
C VAL A 171 9.86 -3.66 -6.98
N LEU A 172 8.68 -4.03 -6.46
CA LEU A 172 7.82 -3.20 -5.64
C LEU A 172 7.42 -3.92 -4.35
N ALA A 173 7.41 -3.21 -3.23
CA ALA A 173 6.90 -3.71 -1.96
C ALA A 173 6.04 -2.66 -1.24
N ASP A 174 5.08 -3.08 -0.42
CA ASP A 174 4.30 -2.16 0.42
C ASP A 174 5.22 -1.32 1.30
N ALA A 175 5.00 0.00 1.36
CA ALA A 175 5.90 0.92 2.01
C ALA A 175 5.28 2.29 2.34
N VAL A 176 6.03 3.06 3.11
CA VAL A 176 5.68 4.44 3.50
C VAL A 176 6.39 5.52 2.67
N CYS A 177 7.20 5.13 1.69
CA CYS A 177 8.04 6.03 0.90
C CYS A 177 8.15 5.55 -0.55
N GLU A 178 8.70 6.42 -1.40
CA GLU A 178 8.73 6.22 -2.85
C GLU A 178 9.66 5.09 -3.31
N GLY A 179 10.81 4.96 -2.67
CA GLY A 179 11.80 3.95 -2.99
C GLY A 179 12.76 3.74 -1.83
N VAL A 180 13.35 2.54 -1.76
CA VAL A 180 14.34 2.17 -0.75
C VAL A 180 15.44 1.30 -1.34
N TYR A 181 16.55 1.19 -0.60
CA TYR A 181 17.65 0.28 -0.87
C TYR A 181 17.65 -0.87 0.15
N PRO A 182 16.72 -1.83 0.06
CA PRO A 182 16.60 -2.92 1.02
C PRO A 182 17.76 -3.91 0.90
N LYS A 183 18.33 -4.34 2.02
CA LYS A 183 19.25 -5.46 2.09
C LYS A 183 18.56 -6.63 2.79
N ALA A 184 18.93 -7.86 2.42
CA ALA A 184 18.42 -9.06 3.07
C ALA A 184 18.73 -9.12 4.58
N THR A 185 19.76 -8.40 5.04
CA THR A 185 20.16 -8.29 6.44
C THR A 185 19.50 -7.13 7.19
N ASP A 186 18.73 -6.28 6.50
CA ASP A 186 18.08 -5.15 7.16
C ASP A 186 16.96 -5.63 8.09
N LEU A 187 16.90 -5.01 9.26
CA LEU A 187 15.86 -5.25 10.23
C LEU A 187 14.61 -4.41 9.88
N PRO A 188 13.42 -4.82 10.37
CA PRO A 188 12.21 -4.03 10.21
C PRO A 188 12.26 -2.68 10.94
N ALA A 189 11.30 -1.80 10.64
CA ALA A 189 11.21 -0.51 11.30
C ALA A 189 10.95 -0.65 12.81
N ARG A 190 11.54 0.27 13.59
CA ARG A 190 11.16 0.48 14.99
C ARG A 190 9.75 1.07 15.08
N ASP A 191 9.49 2.16 14.36
CA ASP A 191 8.12 2.67 14.25
C ASP A 191 7.41 1.93 13.10
N LEU A 192 6.54 0.98 13.42
CA LEU A 192 5.80 0.22 12.42
C LEU A 192 4.59 0.99 11.85
N PHE A 193 4.22 2.12 12.46
CA PHE A 193 3.16 2.98 11.95
C PHE A 193 3.69 3.97 10.93
N LEU A 194 4.82 4.61 11.23
CA LEU A 194 5.45 5.56 10.35
C LEU A 194 6.47 4.91 9.42
N GLY A 195 7.09 3.78 9.75
CA GLY A 195 8.20 3.17 9.02
C GLY A 195 9.47 4.02 9.03
N THR A 196 10.43 3.75 8.14
CA THR A 196 11.56 4.66 7.81
C THR A 196 11.57 5.01 6.31
N THR A 197 12.65 5.59 5.76
CA THR A 197 12.82 5.83 4.31
C THR A 197 14.06 5.11 3.75
N GLN A 198 14.59 4.11 4.48
CA GLN A 198 15.80 3.40 4.11
C GLN A 198 15.68 1.92 4.44
N GLY A 199 16.34 1.09 3.64
CA GLY A 199 16.42 -0.35 3.86
C GLY A 199 15.06 -1.05 3.85
N MET A 200 15.03 -2.26 4.42
CA MET A 200 13.78 -3.01 4.65
C MET A 200 12.83 -2.26 5.58
N ALA A 201 13.32 -1.41 6.47
CA ALA A 201 12.49 -0.62 7.39
C ALA A 201 11.53 0.37 6.70
N GLY A 202 11.75 0.72 5.43
CA GLY A 202 10.75 1.46 4.65
C GLY A 202 9.61 0.59 4.12
N MET A 203 9.83 -0.73 3.99
CA MET A 203 8.93 -1.70 3.37
C MET A 203 8.21 -2.64 4.36
N THR A 204 8.80 -2.86 5.54
CA THR A 204 8.26 -3.82 6.52
C THR A 204 7.27 -3.13 7.47
N ILE A 205 6.06 -2.87 6.99
CA ILE A 205 4.96 -2.34 7.79
C ILE A 205 3.81 -3.36 7.91
N PRO A 206 3.16 -3.48 9.08
CA PRO A 206 2.09 -4.45 9.32
C PRO A 206 0.75 -3.94 8.77
N ARG A 207 0.73 -3.46 7.52
CA ARG A 207 -0.50 -2.94 6.88
C ARG A 207 -1.53 -4.03 6.63
N HIS A 208 -1.04 -5.23 6.36
CA HIS A 208 -1.82 -6.43 6.04
C HIS A 208 -1.48 -7.52 7.04
N GLY A 209 -2.40 -7.86 7.93
CA GLY A 209 -2.17 -8.85 8.97
C GLY A 209 -3.33 -8.98 9.96
N SER A 210 -3.26 -10.02 10.80
CA SER A 210 -4.32 -10.41 11.73
C SER A 210 -4.45 -9.56 12.99
N GLY A 211 -3.61 -8.52 13.15
CA GLY A 211 -3.97 -7.39 13.99
C GLY A 211 -3.19 -7.24 15.28
N VAL A 212 -2.33 -6.23 15.30
CA VAL A 212 -2.02 -5.51 16.52
C VAL A 212 -2.59 -4.10 16.36
N ASN A 213 -3.53 -3.75 17.23
CA ASN A 213 -4.11 -2.41 17.30
C ASN A 213 -4.13 -2.01 18.79
N PRO A 214 -3.39 -0.97 19.20
CA PRO A 214 -2.61 -0.05 18.36
C PRO A 214 -1.33 -0.68 17.81
N VAL A 215 -0.92 -0.29 16.60
CA VAL A 215 0.36 -0.71 16.02
C VAL A 215 1.52 -0.09 16.82
N PRO A 216 2.56 -0.87 17.18
CA PRO A 216 3.71 -0.37 17.93
C PRO A 216 4.45 0.75 17.18
N ARG A 217 4.82 1.81 17.92
CA ARG A 217 5.69 2.89 17.42
C ARG A 217 7.15 2.76 17.87
N ASP A 218 7.44 1.79 18.74
CA ASP A 218 8.79 1.40 19.16
C ASP A 218 8.85 -0.13 19.30
N HIS A 219 8.85 -0.80 18.16
CA HIS A 219 9.06 -2.22 18.01
C HIS A 219 10.55 -2.54 18.08
N SER A 220 10.93 -3.55 18.84
CA SER A 220 12.29 -4.08 18.80
C SER A 220 12.50 -4.79 17.47
N PRO A 221 13.44 -4.35 16.61
CA PRO A 221 13.58 -4.90 15.26
C PRO A 221 14.00 -6.38 15.22
N GLU A 222 14.50 -6.92 16.34
CA GLU A 222 14.87 -8.34 16.51
C GLU A 222 13.65 -9.23 16.79
N LYS A 223 12.50 -8.66 17.16
CA LYS A 223 11.27 -9.40 17.40
C LYS A 223 10.49 -9.61 16.11
N LEU A 224 9.82 -10.77 16.03
CA LEU A 224 8.87 -11.08 14.96
C LEU A 224 7.86 -9.95 14.76
N LEU A 225 7.51 -9.70 13.50
CA LEU A 225 6.54 -8.68 13.16
C LEU A 225 5.16 -9.03 13.73
N PRO A 226 4.42 -8.04 14.26
CA PRO A 226 3.04 -8.21 14.67
C PRO A 226 2.18 -8.93 13.64
N GLY A 227 1.56 -10.05 14.02
CA GLY A 227 0.69 -10.82 13.13
C GLY A 227 1.41 -11.78 12.17
N SER A 228 2.74 -11.94 12.28
CA SER A 228 3.43 -13.09 11.67
C SER A 228 3.05 -14.37 12.44
N SER A 229 2.55 -15.38 11.72
CA SER A 229 2.37 -16.72 12.26
C SER A 229 3.75 -17.38 12.40
N THR A 230 4.03 -17.93 13.59
CA THR A 230 5.16 -18.83 13.84
C THR A 230 5.13 -20.05 12.94
#